data_AF-A0AAW2PVB9-F1
#
_entry.id   AF-A0AAW2PVB9-F1
#
_cell.length_a   1.000
_cell.length_b   1.000
_cell.length_c   1.000
_cell.angle_alpha   90.00
_cell.angle_beta   90.00
_cell.angle_gamma   90.00
#
_symmetry.space_group_name_H-M   'P 1'
#
loop_
_entity.id
_entity.type
_entity.pdbx_description
1 polymer ?
#
loop_
_entity_poly.entity_id
_entity_poly.type
_entity_poly.pdbx_seq_one_letter_code
_entity_poly.pdbx_strand_id
1 'polypeptide(L)'
;MSSLAKQISVPIFSGQNYDYWAIKMKTYFQSQKLWEIVEEGVTLPEDSSTSSSAEKGKLENKKAKDSEALYYIQTAVADHIFPRISVATSAKEAWSILQKEYQGSAKVRIIKLQTLRRDFENMKMKDSETIDEYYTKVRELVNQLKAYGEDIPEKES
;
A
#
# COMPACT_ATOMS: atom_id res chain seq x y z
N MET A 1 2.01 -0.03 36.22
CA MET A 1 2.22 -1.04 35.17
C MET A 1 2.01 -0.35 33.83
N SER A 2 3.10 -0.02 33.13
CA SER A 2 3.02 0.59 31.79
C SER A 2 2.47 -0.46 30.83
N SER A 3 1.32 -0.17 30.21
CA SER A 3 0.81 -0.96 29.10
C SER A 3 1.86 -0.93 27.99
N LEU A 4 2.53 -2.05 27.73
CA LEU A 4 3.24 -2.25 26.48
C LEU A 4 2.18 -2.17 25.37
N ALA A 5 1.96 -0.98 24.83
CA ALA A 5 1.27 -0.84 23.56
C ALA A 5 2.02 -1.75 22.59
N LYS A 6 1.35 -2.81 22.13
CA LYS A 6 1.92 -3.78 21.22
C LYS A 6 2.35 -3.00 19.97
N GLN A 7 3.65 -2.78 19.83
CA GLN A 7 4.19 -2.01 18.71
C GLN A 7 3.87 -2.79 17.44
N ILE A 8 2.90 -2.27 16.68
CA ILE A 8 2.52 -2.87 15.40
C ILE A 8 3.72 -2.63 14.48
N SER A 9 4.49 -3.70 14.25
CA SER A 9 5.63 -3.65 13.35
C SER A 9 5.12 -3.37 11.95
N VAL A 10 5.52 -2.22 11.42
CA VAL A 10 5.23 -1.82 10.06
C VAL A 10 6.08 -2.69 9.10
N PRO A 11 5.50 -3.29 8.05
CA PRO A 11 6.27 -4.13 7.14
C PRO A 11 7.29 -3.27 6.36
N ILE A 12 8.53 -3.74 6.27
CA ILE A 12 9.57 -3.07 5.48
C ILE A 12 9.43 -3.47 4.01
N PHE A 13 9.29 -2.49 3.13
CA PHE A 13 9.28 -2.67 1.70
C PHE A 13 10.71 -2.80 1.16
N SER A 14 11.01 -3.94 0.56
CA SER A 14 12.32 -4.26 -0.03
C SER A 14 12.39 -4.06 -1.55
N GLY A 15 11.29 -3.65 -2.18
CA GLY A 15 11.19 -3.49 -3.64
C GLY A 15 10.43 -4.63 -4.33
N GLN A 16 10.11 -5.69 -3.59
CA GLN A 16 9.33 -6.84 -4.08
C GLN A 16 7.95 -6.87 -3.43
N ASN A 17 6.98 -7.50 -4.10
CA ASN A 17 5.62 -7.69 -3.61
C ASN A 17 4.96 -6.40 -3.11
N TYR A 18 5.11 -5.31 -3.88
CA TYR A 18 4.54 -3.99 -3.56
C TYR A 18 3.08 -4.08 -3.16
N ASP A 19 2.27 -4.86 -3.89
CA ASP A 19 0.84 -5.01 -3.63
C ASP A 19 0.56 -5.51 -2.19
N TYR A 20 1.32 -6.50 -1.72
CA TYR A 20 1.19 -7.02 -0.36
C TYR A 20 1.62 -5.98 0.69
N TRP A 21 2.70 -5.25 0.42
CA TRP A 21 3.15 -4.19 1.32
C TRP A 21 2.13 -3.05 1.39
N ALA A 22 1.63 -2.61 0.24
CA ALA A 22 0.67 -1.52 0.12
C ALA A 22 -0.66 -1.86 0.82
N ILE A 23 -1.17 -3.10 0.69
CA ILE A 23 -2.36 -3.56 1.41
C ILE A 23 -2.14 -3.47 2.92
N LYS A 24 -1.02 -4.00 3.42
CA LYS A 24 -0.71 -3.97 4.86
C LYS A 24 -0.55 -2.55 5.39
N MET A 25 0.15 -1.68 4.64
CA MET A 25 0.31 -0.28 5.01
C MET A 25 -0.99 0.49 5.01
N LYS A 26 -1.85 0.27 4.01
CA LYS A 26 -3.19 0.86 3.96
C LYS A 26 -3.99 0.50 5.20
N THR A 27 -4.03 -0.78 5.56
CA THR A 27 -4.71 -1.24 6.79
C THR A 27 -4.10 -0.61 8.05
N TYR A 28 -2.77 -0.49 8.10
CA TYR A 28 -2.09 0.19 9.20
C TYR A 28 -2.54 1.65 9.32
N PHE A 29 -2.51 2.43 8.25
CA PHE A 29 -2.96 3.82 8.26
C PHE A 29 -4.45 3.97 8.59
N GLN A 30 -5.30 3.05 8.15
CA GLN A 30 -6.72 3.04 8.54
C GLN A 30 -6.87 2.83 10.05
N SER A 31 -6.10 1.93 10.66
CA SER A 31 -6.13 1.70 12.11
C SER A 31 -5.71 2.93 12.91
N GLN A 32 -4.81 3.76 12.36
CA GLN A 32 -4.33 5.00 12.96
C GLN A 32 -5.16 6.25 12.57
N LYS A 33 -6.21 6.10 11.76
CA LYS A 33 -7.00 7.23 11.20
C LYS A 33 -6.13 8.24 10.44
N LEU A 34 -5.18 7.73 9.67
CA LEU A 34 -4.23 8.46 8.83
C LEU A 34 -4.49 8.27 7.32
N TRP A 35 -5.25 7.24 6.91
CA TRP A 35 -5.41 6.90 5.49
C TRP A 35 -5.95 8.04 4.62
N GLU A 36 -6.94 8.79 5.10
CA GLU A 36 -7.49 9.96 4.39
C GLU A 36 -6.41 11.00 4.07
N ILE A 37 -5.44 11.20 4.97
CA ILE A 37 -4.32 12.12 4.75
C ILE A 37 -3.34 11.57 3.69
N VAL A 38 -3.10 10.27 3.69
CA VAL A 38 -2.22 9.61 2.71
C VAL A 38 -2.86 9.63 1.30
N GLU A 39 -4.17 9.43 1.22
CA GLU A 39 -4.91 9.36 -0.05
C GLU A 39 -5.19 10.75 -0.63
N GLU A 40 -5.74 11.66 0.17
CA GLU A 40 -6.21 12.97 -0.30
C GLU A 40 -5.15 14.06 -0.13
N GLY A 41 -4.27 13.93 0.87
CA GLY A 41 -3.28 14.94 1.22
C GLY A 41 -3.85 16.05 2.11
N VAL A 42 -2.99 16.96 2.54
CA VAL A 42 -3.43 18.14 3.30
C VAL A 42 -3.72 19.29 2.34
N THR A 43 -4.99 19.67 2.20
CA THR A 43 -5.39 20.86 1.47
C THR A 43 -5.09 22.12 2.29
N LEU A 44 -4.33 23.04 1.73
CA LEU A 44 -4.09 24.36 2.31
C LEU A 44 -5.23 25.30 1.85
N PRO A 45 -5.86 26.06 2.76
CA PRO A 45 -6.80 27.11 2.37
C PRO A 45 -6.07 28.19 1.57
N GLU A 46 -6.67 28.69 0.48
CA GLU A 46 -6.11 29.75 -0.36
C GLU A 46 -5.95 31.08 0.41
N ASP A 47 -6.84 31.36 1.37
CA ASP A 47 -6.79 32.53 2.26
C ASP A 47 -6.68 32.12 3.73
N SER A 48 -5.45 32.06 4.24
CA SER A 48 -5.17 31.76 5.66
C SER A 48 -5.40 32.95 6.61
N SER A 49 -5.67 34.13 6.07
CA SER A 49 -5.79 35.40 6.79
C SER A 49 -7.16 35.59 7.46
N THR A 50 -8.23 34.98 6.91
CA THR A 50 -9.61 35.06 7.41
C THR A 50 -10.07 33.83 8.19
N SER A 51 -9.23 32.80 8.28
CA SER A 51 -9.59 31.55 8.96
C SER A 51 -9.78 31.74 10.46
N SER A 52 -10.87 31.19 10.98
CA SER A 52 -11.19 31.16 12.40
C SER A 52 -10.13 30.36 13.19
N SER A 53 -10.04 30.61 14.50
CA SER A 53 -9.14 29.85 15.39
C SER A 53 -9.40 28.33 15.34
N ALA A 54 -10.64 27.91 15.13
CA ALA A 54 -11.01 26.50 15.01
C ALA A 54 -10.51 25.87 13.70
N GLU A 55 -10.49 26.62 12.59
CA GLU A 55 -9.97 26.14 11.30
C GLU A 55 -8.46 26.03 11.32
N LYS A 56 -7.77 26.98 11.96
CA LYS A 56 -6.31 26.92 12.16
C LYS A 56 -5.90 25.67 12.96
N GLY A 57 -6.59 25.39 14.07
CA GLY A 57 -6.33 24.19 14.88
C GLY A 57 -6.60 22.89 14.11
N LYS A 58 -7.63 22.84 13.27
CA LYS A 58 -7.89 21.68 12.38
C LYS A 58 -6.77 21.49 11.37
N LEU A 59 -6.26 22.57 10.77
CA LEU A 59 -5.18 22.50 9.79
C LEU A 59 -3.86 22.04 10.41
N GLU A 60 -3.52 22.55 11.59
CA GLU A 60 -2.35 22.10 12.35
C GLU A 60 -2.42 20.61 12.69
N ASN A 61 -3.59 20.14 13.13
CA ASN A 61 -3.80 18.72 13.38
C ASN A 61 -3.66 17.86 12.10
N LYS A 62 -4.15 18.34 10.94
CA LYS A 62 -3.94 17.65 9.65
C LYS A 62 -2.45 17.59 9.27
N LYS A 63 -1.70 18.68 9.46
CA LYS A 63 -0.24 18.72 9.21
C LYS A 63 0.54 17.77 10.12
N ALA A 64 0.16 17.70 11.40
CA ALA A 64 0.76 16.76 12.34
C ALA A 64 0.54 15.30 11.92
N LYS A 65 -0.69 14.96 11.51
CA LYS A 65 -1.01 13.64 10.96
C LYS A 65 -0.29 13.31 9.66
N ASP A 66 -0.11 14.29 8.78
CA ASP A 66 0.65 14.10 7.54
C ASP A 66 2.12 13.81 7.84
N SER A 67 2.73 14.54 8.78
CA SER A 67 4.10 14.30 9.22
C SER A 67 4.25 12.91 9.87
N GLU A 68 3.27 12.50 10.68
CA GLU A 68 3.24 11.16 11.28
C GLU A 68 3.13 10.06 10.22
N ALA A 69 2.21 10.21 9.26
CA ALA A 69 2.04 9.26 8.18
C ALA A 69 3.30 9.17 7.29
N LEU A 70 3.93 10.30 6.98
CA LEU A 70 5.18 10.37 6.23
C LEU A 70 6.31 9.62 6.95
N TYR A 71 6.45 9.82 8.26
CA TYR A 71 7.43 9.09 9.08
C TYR A 71 7.23 7.57 9.00
N TYR A 72 5.98 7.09 9.07
CA TYR A 72 5.70 5.67 8.90
C TYR A 72 6.05 5.17 7.50
N ILE A 73 5.79 5.91 6.43
CA ILE A 73 6.21 5.51 5.07
C ILE A 73 7.74 5.43 4.99
N GLN A 74 8.45 6.42 5.54
CA GLN A 74 9.92 6.48 5.52
C GLN A 74 10.57 5.34 6.29
N THR A 75 10.00 4.93 7.43
CA THR A 75 10.50 3.79 8.22
C THR A 75 10.03 2.44 7.68
N ALA A 76 9.04 2.42 6.80
CA ALA A 76 8.50 1.22 6.16
C ALA A 76 9.16 0.89 4.82
N VAL A 77 10.24 1.55 4.44
CA VAL A 77 11.02 1.24 3.23
C VAL A 77 12.45 0.87 3.60
N ALA A 78 13.06 -0.02 2.81
CA ALA A 78 14.47 -0.35 2.97
C ALA A 78 15.37 0.84 2.58
N ASP A 79 16.57 0.90 3.14
CA ASP A 79 17.53 2.00 2.94
C ASP A 79 17.84 2.28 1.46
N HIS A 80 17.86 1.25 0.61
CA HIS A 80 18.10 1.43 -0.83
C HIS A 80 16.91 2.01 -1.60
N ILE A 81 15.72 2.03 -1.00
CA ILE A 81 14.48 2.62 -1.56
C ILE A 81 14.26 4.02 -1.03
N PHE A 82 14.67 4.32 0.20
CA PHE A 82 14.50 5.63 0.81
C PHE A 82 14.90 6.82 -0.10
N PRO A 83 16.01 6.79 -0.87
CA PRO A 83 16.37 7.87 -1.79
C PRO A 83 15.29 8.21 -2.83
N ARG A 84 14.36 7.29 -3.15
CA ARG A 84 13.23 7.55 -4.06
C ARG A 84 12.20 8.52 -3.48
N ILE A 85 12.00 8.47 -2.17
CA ILE A 85 11.00 9.28 -1.46
C ILE A 85 11.63 10.40 -0.61
N SER A 86 12.95 10.58 -0.66
CA SER A 86 13.66 11.52 0.22
C SER A 86 13.28 12.99 0.02
N VAL A 87 12.82 13.34 -1.18
CA VAL A 87 12.33 14.68 -1.52
C VAL A 87 10.85 14.87 -1.22
N ALA A 88 10.13 13.80 -0.84
CA ALA A 88 8.71 13.88 -0.56
C ALA A 88 8.47 14.70 0.72
N THR A 89 7.61 15.70 0.60
CA THR A 89 7.28 16.65 1.67
C THR A 89 5.98 16.31 2.40
N SER A 90 5.21 15.35 1.87
CA SER A 90 3.96 14.87 2.44
C SER A 90 3.82 13.35 2.32
N ALA A 91 2.96 12.76 3.14
CA ALA A 91 2.71 11.33 3.10
C ALA A 91 2.11 10.89 1.74
N LYS A 92 1.21 11.73 1.19
CA LYS A 92 0.62 11.50 -0.14
C LYS A 92 1.65 11.46 -1.25
N GLU A 93 2.62 12.38 -1.23
CA GLU A 93 3.68 12.43 -2.23
C GLU A 93 4.57 11.19 -2.16
N ALA A 94 5.00 10.81 -0.95
CA ALA A 94 5.81 9.60 -0.75
C ALA A 94 5.06 8.34 -1.21
N TRP A 95 3.79 8.21 -0.84
CA TRP A 95 2.93 7.10 -1.26
C TRP A 95 2.78 7.04 -2.78
N SER A 96 2.53 8.18 -3.43
CA SER A 96 2.34 8.26 -4.88
C SER A 96 3.62 7.89 -5.66
N ILE A 97 4.80 8.29 -5.16
CA ILE A 97 6.08 7.89 -5.75
C ILE A 97 6.24 6.37 -5.71
N LEU A 98 6.07 5.78 -4.53
CA LEU A 98 6.18 4.32 -4.36
C LEU A 98 5.16 3.58 -5.24
N GLN A 99 3.93 4.07 -5.28
CA GLN A 99 2.88 3.50 -6.12
C GLN A 99 3.25 3.53 -7.60
N LYS A 100 3.70 4.69 -8.10
CA LYS A 100 4.08 4.86 -9.51
C LYS A 100 5.26 3.98 -9.90
N GLU A 101 6.26 3.86 -9.03
CA GLU A 101 7.46 3.08 -9.33
C GLU A 101 7.24 1.57 -9.21
N TYR A 102 6.47 1.11 -8.21
CA TYR A 102 6.46 -0.29 -7.81
C TYR A 102 5.14 -1.04 -7.99
N GLN A 103 4.00 -0.35 -8.14
CA GLN A 103 2.73 -1.02 -8.51
C GLN A 103 2.78 -1.56 -9.96
N GLY A 104 3.76 -1.10 -10.74
CA GLY A 104 3.92 -1.43 -12.15
C GLY A 104 2.84 -0.77 -13.03
N SER A 105 3.10 -0.74 -14.34
CA SER A 105 2.08 -0.28 -15.28
C SER A 105 0.91 -1.26 -15.37
N ALA A 106 -0.24 -0.81 -15.86
CA ALA A 106 -1.37 -1.68 -16.19
C ALA A 106 -0.95 -2.86 -17.09
N LYS A 107 0.00 -2.64 -18.01
CA LYS A 107 0.57 -3.70 -18.87
C LYS A 107 1.33 -4.76 -18.06
N VAL A 108 2.15 -4.35 -17.08
CA VAL A 108 2.87 -5.29 -16.21
C VAL A 108 1.89 -6.11 -15.38
N ARG A 109 0.81 -5.50 -14.88
CA ARG A 109 -0.26 -6.21 -14.17
C ARG A 109 -0.99 -7.21 -15.08
N ILE A 110 -1.30 -6.83 -16.33
CA ILE A 110 -1.88 -7.76 -17.32
C ILE A 110 -0.95 -8.94 -17.58
N ILE A 111 0.36 -8.70 -17.77
CA ILE A 111 1.33 -9.78 -17.98
C ILE A 111 1.37 -10.72 -16.78
N LYS A 112 1.43 -10.19 -15.55
CA LYS A 112 1.36 -11.01 -14.32
C LYS A 112 0.08 -11.82 -14.27
N LEU A 113 -1.07 -11.23 -14.58
CA LEU A 113 -2.36 -11.93 -14.61
C LEU A 113 -2.36 -13.07 -15.63
N GLN A 114 -1.81 -12.84 -16.83
CA GLN A 114 -1.69 -13.89 -17.86
C GLN A 114 -0.75 -15.02 -17.42
N THR A 115 0.37 -14.70 -16.77
CA THR A 115 1.26 -15.70 -16.17
C THR A 115 0.53 -16.53 -15.11
N LEU A 116 -0.19 -15.90 -14.19
CA LEU A 116 -0.95 -16.59 -13.15
C LEU A 116 -2.06 -17.48 -13.73
N ARG A 117 -2.75 -17.03 -14.80
CA ARG A 117 -3.74 -17.86 -15.51
C ARG A 117 -3.11 -19.09 -16.12
N ARG A 118 -1.97 -18.91 -16.79
CA ARG A 118 -1.19 -20.02 -17.35
C ARG A 118 -0.73 -20.97 -16.25
N ASP A 119 -0.25 -20.47 -15.12
CA ASP A 119 0.19 -21.31 -14.00
C ASP A 119 -0.98 -22.12 -13.46
N PHE A 120 -2.17 -21.51 -13.33
CA PHE A 120 -3.39 -22.17 -12.86
C PHE A 120 -3.85 -23.28 -13.81
N GLU A 121 -3.89 -22.99 -15.11
CA GLU A 121 -4.24 -23.99 -16.14
C GLU A 121 -3.27 -25.17 -16.19
N ASN A 122 -1.99 -24.93 -15.84
CA ASN A 122 -0.96 -25.96 -15.81
C ASN A 122 -0.80 -26.63 -14.43
N MET A 123 -1.56 -26.23 -13.42
CA MET A 123 -1.50 -26.87 -12.10
C MET A 123 -1.92 -28.33 -12.20
N LYS A 124 -1.08 -29.21 -11.66
CA LYS A 124 -1.35 -30.63 -11.49
C LYS A 124 -0.79 -31.09 -10.17
N MET A 125 -1.56 -31.92 -9.48
CA MET A 125 -1.11 -32.55 -8.26
C MET A 125 0.02 -33.54 -8.58
N LYS A 126 1.12 -33.45 -7.85
CA LYS A 126 2.26 -34.38 -7.91
C LYS A 126 1.98 -35.61 -7.06
N ASP A 127 2.55 -36.76 -7.44
CA ASP A 127 2.40 -38.00 -6.65
C ASP A 127 3.00 -37.91 -5.24
N SER A 128 3.91 -36.95 -5.02
CA SER A 128 4.60 -36.73 -3.75
C SER A 128 3.94 -35.70 -2.84
N GLU A 129 2.90 -34.98 -3.29
CA GLU A 129 2.21 -33.99 -2.47
C GLU A 129 0.89 -34.53 -1.93
N THR A 130 0.45 -33.99 -0.79
CA THR A 130 -0.85 -34.31 -0.20
C THR A 130 -1.96 -33.46 -0.82
N ILE A 131 -3.21 -33.90 -0.64
CA ILE A 131 -4.39 -33.14 -1.10
C ILE A 131 -4.43 -31.75 -0.44
N ASP A 132 -4.09 -31.65 0.84
CA ASP A 132 -4.11 -30.37 1.57
C ASP A 132 -3.04 -29.40 1.08
N GLU A 133 -1.84 -29.89 0.77
CA GLU A 133 -0.77 -29.09 0.16
C GLU A 133 -1.18 -28.59 -1.22
N TYR A 134 -1.77 -29.46 -2.05
CA TYR A 134 -2.26 -29.09 -3.37
C TYR A 134 -3.40 -28.07 -3.28
N TYR A 135 -4.38 -28.29 -2.40
CA TYR A 135 -5.49 -27.37 -2.16
C TYR A 135 -5.01 -25.99 -1.71
N THR A 136 -3.99 -25.95 -0.84
CA THR A 136 -3.38 -24.71 -0.36
C THR A 136 -2.77 -23.92 -1.53
N LYS A 137 -2.00 -24.59 -2.40
CA LYS A 137 -1.42 -23.95 -3.60
C LYS A 137 -2.49 -23.41 -4.55
N VAL A 138 -3.56 -24.18 -4.79
CA VAL A 138 -4.69 -23.75 -5.64
C VAL A 138 -5.33 -22.49 -5.05
N ARG A 139 -5.59 -22.50 -3.74
CA ARG A 139 -6.20 -21.37 -3.03
C ARG A 139 -5.32 -20.13 -3.08
N GLU A 140 -4.02 -20.26 -2.87
CA GLU A 140 -3.06 -19.16 -2.98
C GLU A 140 -3.06 -18.55 -4.37
N LEU A 141 -3.03 -19.38 -5.41
CA LEU A 141 -3.00 -18.90 -6.80
C LEU A 141 -4.31 -18.20 -7.19
N VAL A 142 -5.47 -18.73 -6.76
CA VAL A 142 -6.78 -18.09 -6.96
C VAL A 142 -6.85 -16.73 -6.26
N ASN A 143 -6.31 -16.61 -5.04
CA ASN A 143 -6.29 -15.33 -4.33
C ASN A 143 -5.42 -14.30 -5.04
N GLN A 144 -4.27 -14.71 -5.60
CA GLN A 144 -3.43 -13.83 -6.42
C GLN A 144 -4.14 -13.39 -7.70
N LEU A 145 -4.83 -14.32 -8.39
CA LEU A 145 -5.63 -14.01 -9.59
C LEU A 145 -6.71 -12.96 -9.30
N LYS A 146 -7.42 -13.07 -8.17
CA LYS A 146 -8.43 -12.08 -7.75
C LYS A 146 -7.81 -10.73 -7.48
N ALA A 147 -6.73 -10.69 -6.70
CA ALA A 147 -6.04 -9.45 -6.35
C ALA A 147 -5.54 -8.68 -7.59
N TYR A 148 -5.00 -9.37 -8.60
CA TYR A 148 -4.58 -8.73 -9.86
C TYR A 148 -5.74 -8.43 -10.83
N GLY A 149 -6.87 -9.13 -10.70
CA GLY A 149 -8.04 -8.98 -11.57
C GLY A 149 -8.94 -7.80 -11.21
N GLU A 150 -9.08 -7.46 -9.93
CA GLU A 150 -9.92 -6.33 -9.46
C GLU A 150 -9.38 -4.94 -9.86
N ASP A 151 -8.07 -4.81 -10.04
CA ASP A 151 -7.37 -3.55 -10.34
C ASP A 151 -7.20 -3.23 -11.84
N ILE A 152 -7.72 -4.09 -12.72
CA ILE A 152 -7.75 -3.83 -14.16
C ILE A 152 -9.10 -3.21 -14.47
N PRO A 153 -9.17 -1.89 -14.80
CA PRO A 153 -10.43 -1.32 -15.25
C PRO A 153 -10.91 -2.15 -16.44
N GLU A 154 -12.16 -2.63 -16.38
CA GLU A 154 -12.89 -3.13 -17.53
C GLU A 154 -12.90 -1.99 -18.56
N LYS A 155 -11.90 -1.96 -19.43
CA LYS A 155 -12.02 -1.19 -20.66
C LYS A 155 -12.87 -2.02 -21.59
N GLU A 156 -14.15 -1.67 -21.57
CA GLU A 156 -15.07 -1.59 -22.69
C GLU A 156 -14.40 -2.01 -24.01
N SER A 157 -14.71 -3.23 -24.40
CA SER A 157 -14.58 -3.73 -25.77
C SER A 157 -15.43 -2.90 -26.73
#